data_AF-A0A1H3ULY6-F1
#
_entry.id   AF-A0A1H3ULY6-F1
#
_cell.length_a   1.000
_cell.length_b   1.000
_cell.length_c   1.000
_cell.angle_alpha   90.00
_cell.angle_beta   90.00
_cell.angle_gamma   90.00
#
_symmetry.space_group_name_H-M   'P 1'
#
loop_
_entity.id
_entity.type
_entity.pdbx_description
1 polymer ?
#
loop_
_entity_poly.entity_id
_entity_poly.type
_entity_poly.pdbx_seq_one_letter_code
_entity_poly.pdbx_strand_id
1 'polypeptide(L)' 'MHRPALRGPLRFCIHMPQTPPQKPYTPPSNCYQGIELKPHPGLPAARMYAYTLPSRVGGQLYYPAPARRIEPFPA' A
#
# COMPACT_ATOMS: atom_id res chain seq x y z
N MET A 1 46.83 6.68 27.12
CA MET A 1 45.42 7.00 26.79
C MET A 1 45.13 6.52 25.38
N HIS A 2 44.45 5.38 25.20
CA HIS A 2 44.08 4.85 23.88
C HIS A 2 42.60 5.13 23.60
N ARG A 3 42.31 5.89 22.54
CA ARG A 3 40.96 6.05 21.98
C ARG A 3 40.63 4.84 21.10
N PRO A 4 39.47 4.16 21.26
CA PRO A 4 39.03 3.20 20.25
C PRO A 4 38.40 3.94 19.07
N ALA A 5 38.76 3.52 17.86
CA ALA A 5 38.22 4.03 16.61
C ALA A 5 36.72 3.75 16.51
N LEU A 6 35.96 4.79 16.12
CA LEU A 6 34.52 4.73 15.91
C LEU A 6 34.21 3.83 14.70
N ARG A 7 33.32 2.87 14.95
CA ARG A 7 32.75 1.92 13.99
C ARG A 7 32.23 2.65 12.74
N GLY A 8 32.62 2.14 11.57
CA GLY A 8 32.12 2.58 10.27
C GLY A 8 30.61 2.36 10.10
N PRO A 9 30.01 2.94 9.06
CA PRO A 9 28.57 2.94 8.86
C PRO A 9 28.08 1.50 8.58
N LEU A 10 27.16 1.03 9.41
CA LEU A 10 26.39 -0.18 9.17
C LEU A 10 25.57 0.04 7.90
N ARG A 11 26.03 -0.52 6.77
CA ARG A 11 25.24 -0.69 5.56
C ARG A 11 24.10 -1.66 5.88
N PHE A 12 22.94 -1.11 6.24
CA PHE A 12 21.69 -1.86 6.19
C PHE A 12 21.35 -2.08 4.71
N CYS A 13 21.80 -3.20 4.16
CA CYS A 13 21.24 -3.74 2.94
C CYS A 13 19.79 -4.12 3.24
N ILE A 14 18.85 -3.21 2.97
CA ILE A 14 17.42 -3.55 2.96
C ILE A 14 17.22 -4.51 1.78
N HIS A 15 17.35 -5.81 2.06
CA HIS A 15 16.77 -6.84 1.20
C HIS A 15 15.26 -6.65 1.26
N MET A 16 14.68 -5.92 0.31
CA MET A 16 13.27 -6.08 0.00
C MET A 16 13.12 -7.50 -0.56
N PRO A 17 12.42 -8.42 0.12
CA PRO A 17 12.11 -9.70 -0.50
C PRO A 17 11.30 -9.41 -1.75
N GLN A 18 11.84 -9.77 -2.91
CA GLN A 18 11.10 -9.70 -4.16
C GLN A 18 9.90 -10.63 -4.01
N THR A 19 8.70 -10.06 -3.91
CA THR A 19 7.48 -10.85 -3.97
C THR A 19 7.46 -11.55 -5.32
N PRO A 20 7.27 -12.89 -5.35
CA PRO A 20 7.15 -13.59 -6.62
C PRO A 20 5.99 -12.98 -7.40
N PRO A 21 6.08 -12.91 -8.75
CA PRO A 21 5.00 -12.38 -9.56
C PRO A 21 3.71 -13.13 -9.20
N GLN A 22 2.77 -12.43 -8.56
CA GLN A 22 1.49 -13.02 -8.19
C GLN A 22 0.76 -13.34 -9.48
N LYS A 23 0.41 -14.62 -9.68
CA LYS A 23 -0.48 -15.01 -10.76
C LYS A 23 -1.83 -14.33 -10.53
N PRO A 24 -2.48 -13.76 -11.56
CA PRO A 24 -3.83 -13.25 -11.44
C PRO A 24 -4.75 -14.33 -10.87
N TYR A 25 -5.47 -13.99 -9.79
CA TYR A 25 -6.45 -14.89 -9.21
C TYR A 25 -7.58 -15.14 -10.23
N THR A 26 -7.81 -16.41 -10.55
CA THR A 26 -8.94 -16.83 -11.37
C THR A 26 -9.96 -17.51 -10.46
N PRO A 27 -11.15 -16.92 -10.23
CA PRO A 27 -12.14 -17.53 -9.36
C PRO A 27 -12.69 -18.83 -9.98
N PRO A 28 -12.92 -19.88 -9.17
CA PRO A 28 -13.68 -21.06 -9.55
C PRO A 28 -15.08 -20.74 -10.13
N SER A 29 -15.60 -21.60 -11.00
CA SER A 29 -16.90 -21.39 -11.67
C SER A 29 -18.11 -21.39 -10.74
N ASN A 30 -17.99 -22.01 -9.56
CA ASN A 30 -19.01 -22.05 -8.52
C ASN A 30 -18.88 -20.89 -7.51
N CYS A 31 -17.98 -19.94 -7.72
CA CYS A 31 -17.89 -18.77 -6.86
C CYS A 31 -19.11 -17.85 -7.02
N TYR A 32 -19.49 -17.24 -5.89
CA TYR A 32 -20.50 -16.19 -5.87
C TYR A 32 -20.08 -15.03 -6.79
N GLN A 33 -20.94 -14.69 -7.74
CA GLN A 33 -20.65 -13.68 -8.78
C GLN A 33 -21.08 -12.26 -8.38
N GLY A 34 -21.91 -12.11 -7.33
CA GLY A 34 -22.38 -10.79 -6.88
C GLY A 34 -23.32 -10.07 -7.85
N ILE A 35 -23.87 -10.75 -8.87
CA ILE A 35 -24.75 -10.15 -9.89
C ILE A 35 -26.05 -9.57 -9.33
N GLU A 36 -26.48 -10.04 -8.16
CA GLU A 36 -27.65 -9.57 -7.43
C GLU A 36 -27.38 -8.29 -6.60
N LEU A 37 -26.10 -7.96 -6.38
CA LEU A 37 -25.71 -6.78 -5.63
C LEU A 37 -25.98 -5.53 -6.48
N LYS A 38 -27.05 -4.82 -6.13
CA LYS A 38 -27.38 -3.54 -6.76
C LYS A 38 -26.62 -2.40 -6.05
N PRO A 39 -26.18 -1.38 -6.79
CA PRO A 39 -25.68 -0.15 -6.18
C PRO A 39 -26.73 0.43 -5.24
N HIS A 40 -26.30 0.94 -4.09
CA HIS A 40 -27.22 1.56 -3.15
C HIS A 40 -27.87 2.80 -3.82
N PRO A 41 -29.22 2.87 -3.91
CA PRO A 41 -29.91 3.92 -4.66
C PRO A 41 -29.70 5.36 -4.16
N GLY A 42 -29.15 5.55 -2.96
CA GLY A 42 -28.91 6.86 -2.35
C GLY A 42 -27.45 7.26 -2.24
N LEU A 43 -26.51 6.39 -2.64
CA LEU A 43 -25.09 6.68 -2.57
C LEU A 43 -24.55 6.90 -4.00
N PRO A 44 -24.05 8.10 -4.32
CA PRO A 44 -23.40 8.32 -5.60
C PRO A 44 -22.18 7.41 -5.70
N ALA A 45 -21.96 6.84 -6.88
CA ALA A 45 -20.89 5.88 -7.14
C ALA A 45 -19.53 6.40 -6.64
N ALA A 46 -19.26 7.71 -6.80
CA ALA A 46 -18.07 8.40 -6.32
C ALA A 46 -17.71 8.15 -4.82
N ARG A 47 -18.70 7.85 -3.96
CA ARG A 47 -18.45 7.51 -2.54
C ARG A 47 -18.00 6.07 -2.31
N MET A 48 -18.30 5.15 -3.23
CA MET A 48 -17.89 3.73 -3.12
C MET A 48 -16.44 3.50 -3.50
N TYR A 49 -15.79 4.51 -4.03
CA TYR A 49 -14.42 4.41 -4.43
C TYR A 49 -13.54 5.18 -3.45
N ALA A 50 -12.59 4.48 -2.86
CA ALA A 50 -11.55 5.04 -1.99
C ALA A 50 -10.50 5.81 -2.80
N TYR A 51 -10.94 6.71 -3.70
CA TYR A 51 -10.11 7.25 -4.78
C TYR A 51 -8.92 8.10 -4.34
N THR A 52 -8.86 8.54 -3.09
CA THR A 52 -7.93 9.61 -2.71
C THR A 52 -7.41 9.52 -1.29
N LEU A 53 -7.77 8.49 -0.53
CA LEU A 53 -7.26 8.38 0.83
C LEU A 53 -5.81 7.89 0.78
N PRO A 54 -4.87 8.59 1.43
CA PRO A 54 -3.50 8.15 1.48
C PRO A 54 -3.41 6.83 2.24
N SER A 55 -2.74 5.83 1.66
CA SER A 55 -2.42 4.62 2.39
C SER A 55 -1.24 4.88 3.33
N ARG A 56 -1.30 4.35 4.55
CA ARG A 56 -0.17 4.42 5.49
C ARG A 56 0.70 3.19 5.32
N VAL A 57 1.97 3.40 5.02
CA VAL A 57 2.99 2.34 4.97
C VAL A 57 4.19 2.81 5.80
N GLY A 58 4.38 2.21 6.97
CA GLY A 58 5.37 2.67 7.95
C GLY A 58 5.05 4.08 8.49
N GLY A 59 6.07 4.95 8.46
CA GLY A 59 5.99 6.36 8.87
C GLY A 59 5.63 7.32 7.73
N GLN A 60 4.99 6.84 6.66
CA GLN A 60 4.69 7.63 5.47
C GLN A 60 3.24 7.46 5.00
N LEU A 61 2.70 8.50 4.39
CA LEU A 61 1.41 8.61 3.72
C LEU A 61 1.61 8.62 2.21
N TYR A 62 1.01 7.66 1.51
CA TYR A 62 1.09 7.50 0.06
C TYR A 62 -0.21 7.91 -0.59
N TYR A 63 -0.22 9.08 -1.23
CA TYR A 63 -1.38 9.60 -1.92
C TYR A 63 -1.46 9.00 -3.33
N PRO A 64 -2.61 8.44 -3.74
CA PRO A 64 -2.79 7.94 -5.09
C PRO A 64 -2.83 9.08 -6.13
N ALA A 65 -2.92 8.71 -7.42
CA ALA A 65 -3.06 9.67 -8.52
C ALA A 65 -4.27 10.61 -8.33
N PRO A 66 -4.23 11.86 -8.85
CA PRO A 66 -3.22 12.41 -9.74
C PRO A 66 -1.97 12.98 -9.03
N ALA A 67 -2.06 13.26 -7.73
CA ALA A 67 -0.97 13.93 -7.01
C ALA A 67 0.27 13.03 -6.82
N ARG A 68 0.08 11.70 -6.68
CA ARG A 68 1.16 10.71 -6.45
C ARG A 68 2.27 11.23 -5.53
N ARG A 69 1.88 11.78 -4.38
CA ARG A 69 2.80 12.37 -3.40
C ARG A 69 3.02 11.43 -2.22
N ILE A 70 4.18 11.56 -1.59
CA ILE A 70 4.53 10.81 -0.37
C ILE A 70 4.88 11.84 0.70
N GLU A 71 4.22 11.75 1.85
CA GLU A 71 4.44 12.66 2.98
C GLU A 71 4.78 11.85 4.24
N PRO A 72 5.57 12.39 5.19
CA PRO A 72 5.75 11.76 6.49
C PRO A 72 4.42 11.73 7.27
N PHE A 73 4.14 10.61 7.92
CA PHE A 73 3.02 10.54 8.86
C PHE A 73 3.44 11.28 10.15
N PRO A 74 2.61 12.22 10.66
CA PRO A 74 2.93 12.93 11.90
C PRO A 74 3.10 11.93 13.05
N ALA A 75 4.14 12.16 13.86
CA ALA A 75 4.47 11.33 15.03
C ALA A 75 3.43 11.46 16.14
#